data_AF-A0A3B8MNE3-F1
#
_entry.id   AF-A0A3B8MNE3-F1
#
_cell.length_a   1.000
_cell.length_b   1.000
_cell.length_c   1.000
_cell.angle_alpha   90.00
_cell.angle_beta   90.00
_cell.angle_gamma   90.00
#
_symmetry.space_group_name_H-M   'P 1'
#
loop_
_entity.id
_entity.type
_entity.pdbx_description
1 polymer ?
#
loop_
_entity_poly.entity_id
_entity_poly.type
_entity_poly.pdbx_seq_one_letter_code
_entity_poly.pdbx_strand_id
1 'polypeptide(L)'
;MSAAKPVPAPARLIAFDSACESAIQSQLGLPLEKGEIWVSDVLPEGRGPRARAYCNSITNFAMQAFWLDEQVVVANDALQEVCRLFLDDPPAMHESHSFHWSGSILGRLWEFFGPDGSRSSAISQKTQDLMLKMMWVWASRVSPILNPDPTHIWRVPNTENHHAMGAVTAWTLSKFLRRDKRYSDRAYDDGRTAAEHYAAWADYFKAYFLSRAEKGQYIEIACATYNGPTIQMWYNLFDFAEDPELGRLAGAFLDLFWMSWAEDQIDGVRGGAKTRIYQRQSRHRDQGGGAKMASLSFGDRETGRLSNGEWVVVTSGYRPPEIAFALADAVDKRGEYEVTQRYMGLWESGWERRVEYPVLPFGIVGLREDFGGLLRYSYNTPDFSIGTFMLEPRPLEEWSGSASQNRWQGVIFRGHSDARIVPECRSTDLDDNPRSDTYNQHWSVQKLGTLITQKLSSELSRFTDKSRVWISGSGLSEPIVKDGWVFVESGGAYAAIRVVDSGFVWDDPEGDDVGFWMRCNDSLSPIIIEVDRRTNHDDIDAFATRVTSRTMCFEDRVLTYQGLSGHRFKLYADYSRLPEVDNQQVNLAPDKVCDSPFIQSTWGSGIVDLTYADESRRLDFRAEDRRAS
;
A
#
# COMPACT_ATOMS: atom_id res chain seq x y z
N MET A 1 1.52 -27.61 39.40
CA MET A 1 1.64 -26.71 38.24
C MET A 1 0.24 -26.21 37.92
N SER A 2 -0.08 -24.96 38.30
CA SER A 2 -1.38 -24.36 38.00
C SER A 2 -1.36 -23.92 36.54
N ALA A 3 -2.17 -24.56 35.69
CA ALA A 3 -2.44 -24.04 34.36
C ALA A 3 -3.03 -22.63 34.51
N ALA A 4 -2.34 -21.63 33.97
CA ALA A 4 -2.87 -20.27 33.92
C ALA A 4 -4.21 -20.32 33.17
N LYS A 5 -5.27 -19.81 33.79
CA LYS A 5 -6.55 -19.65 33.10
C LYS A 5 -6.34 -18.66 31.95
N PRO A 6 -6.88 -18.91 30.74
CA PRO A 6 -6.81 -17.96 29.65
C PRO A 6 -7.48 -16.64 30.08
N VAL A 7 -6.76 -15.53 29.90
CA VAL A 7 -7.32 -14.19 30.01
C VAL A 7 -8.39 -14.06 28.90
N PRO A 8 -9.61 -13.60 29.20
CA PRO A 8 -10.62 -13.39 28.17
C PRO A 8 -10.10 -12.43 27.10
N ALA A 9 -10.29 -12.77 25.83
CA ALA A 9 -9.97 -11.85 24.74
C ALA A 9 -10.82 -10.56 24.91
N PRO A 10 -10.25 -9.37 24.74
CA PRO A 10 -11.02 -8.13 24.83
C PRO A 10 -12.17 -8.08 23.81
N ALA A 11 -13.19 -7.29 24.16
CA ALA A 11 -14.44 -7.22 23.40
C ALA A 11 -14.24 -6.90 21.91
N ARG A 12 -13.21 -6.13 21.56
CA ARG A 12 -12.94 -5.76 20.16
C ARG A 12 -12.43 -6.93 19.33
N LEU A 13 -11.58 -7.78 19.90
CA LEU A 13 -11.13 -9.01 19.23
C LEU A 13 -12.29 -9.99 19.03
N ILE A 14 -13.15 -10.15 20.04
CA ILE A 14 -14.37 -10.98 19.93
C ILE A 14 -15.30 -10.44 18.83
N ALA A 15 -15.49 -9.13 18.76
CA ALA A 15 -16.30 -8.50 17.71
C ALA A 15 -15.69 -8.73 16.32
N PHE A 16 -14.38 -8.61 16.17
CA PHE A 16 -13.69 -8.89 14.92
C PHE A 16 -13.80 -10.36 14.49
N ASP A 17 -13.63 -11.32 15.42
CA ASP A 17 -13.85 -12.74 15.15
C ASP A 17 -15.28 -13.03 14.69
N SER A 18 -16.25 -12.42 15.36
CA SER A 18 -17.66 -12.55 14.99
C SER A 18 -17.94 -11.95 13.60
N ALA A 19 -17.31 -10.83 13.26
CA ALA A 19 -17.41 -10.22 11.94
C ALA A 19 -16.79 -11.09 10.85
N CYS A 20 -15.64 -11.74 11.13
CA CYS A 20 -15.02 -12.70 10.22
C CYS A 20 -15.93 -13.89 9.94
N GLU A 21 -16.49 -14.50 10.99
CA GLU A 21 -17.43 -15.61 10.85
C GLU A 21 -18.67 -15.18 10.06
N SER A 22 -19.26 -14.02 10.39
CA SER A 22 -20.42 -13.49 9.66
C SER A 22 -20.10 -13.23 8.18
N ALA A 23 -18.90 -12.74 7.86
CA ALA A 23 -18.48 -12.46 6.50
C ALA A 23 -18.29 -13.76 5.67
N ILE A 24 -17.83 -14.83 6.31
CA ILE A 24 -17.76 -16.17 5.72
C ILE A 24 -19.18 -16.71 5.49
N GLN A 25 -20.04 -16.68 6.51
CA GLN A 25 -21.40 -17.19 6.41
C GLN A 25 -22.23 -16.45 5.36
N SER A 26 -21.96 -15.17 5.11
CA SER A 26 -22.63 -14.40 4.06
C SER A 26 -22.28 -14.87 2.64
N GLN A 27 -21.32 -15.79 2.48
CA GLN A 27 -20.97 -16.37 1.18
C GLN A 27 -21.80 -17.63 0.85
N LEU A 28 -22.58 -18.16 1.79
CA LEU A 28 -23.36 -19.38 1.63
C LEU A 28 -24.31 -19.31 0.43
N GLY A 29 -24.30 -20.35 -0.40
CA GLY A 29 -25.18 -20.50 -1.57
C GLY A 29 -24.82 -19.64 -2.77
N LEU A 30 -23.76 -18.82 -2.71
CA LEU A 30 -23.35 -18.01 -3.86
C LEU A 30 -22.79 -18.91 -4.98
N PRO A 31 -23.23 -18.75 -6.24
CA PRO A 31 -22.77 -19.61 -7.34
C PRO A 31 -21.34 -19.27 -7.77
N LEU A 32 -20.72 -20.12 -8.58
CA LEU A 32 -19.47 -19.79 -9.28
C LEU A 32 -19.75 -18.77 -10.39
N GLU A 33 -19.09 -17.62 -10.33
CA GLU A 33 -19.06 -16.60 -11.39
C GLU A 33 -17.65 -16.48 -11.95
N LYS A 34 -17.41 -17.02 -13.14
CA LYS A 34 -16.07 -17.02 -13.75
C LYS A 34 -15.72 -15.62 -14.26
N GLY A 35 -14.60 -15.07 -13.77
CA GLY A 35 -14.02 -13.84 -14.31
C GLY A 35 -13.46 -14.03 -15.72
N GLU A 36 -13.17 -12.94 -16.42
CA GLU A 36 -12.67 -13.00 -17.79
C GLU A 36 -11.18 -13.41 -17.87
N ILE A 37 -10.82 -14.09 -18.96
CA ILE A 37 -9.42 -14.22 -19.40
C ILE A 37 -9.19 -13.14 -20.45
N TRP A 38 -8.33 -12.19 -20.14
CA TRP A 38 -8.05 -11.10 -21.07
C TRP A 38 -6.93 -11.52 -22.03
N VAL A 39 -7.26 -11.48 -23.32
CA VAL A 39 -6.33 -11.69 -24.43
C VAL A 39 -6.31 -10.39 -25.23
N SER A 40 -5.12 -9.89 -25.56
CA SER A 40 -4.99 -8.73 -26.44
C SER A 40 -4.40 -9.14 -27.77
N ASP A 41 -4.93 -8.54 -28.83
CA ASP A 41 -4.41 -8.68 -30.20
C ASP A 41 -2.99 -8.10 -30.35
N VAL A 42 -2.53 -7.31 -29.38
CA VAL A 42 -1.19 -6.69 -29.34
C VAL A 42 -0.59 -6.89 -27.95
N LEU A 43 -0.23 -8.13 -27.63
CA LEU A 43 0.66 -8.40 -26.50
C LEU A 43 2.11 -8.12 -26.91
N PRO A 44 2.92 -7.43 -26.08
CA PRO A 44 4.36 -7.37 -26.30
C PRO A 44 4.94 -8.77 -26.47
N GLU A 45 5.94 -8.90 -27.35
CA GLU A 45 6.55 -10.20 -27.66
C GLU A 45 6.94 -10.95 -26.38
N GLY A 46 6.55 -12.23 -26.30
CA GLY A 46 6.82 -13.08 -25.15
C GLY A 46 5.86 -12.93 -23.96
N ARG A 47 4.74 -12.21 -24.08
CA ARG A 47 3.69 -12.13 -23.04
C ARG A 47 2.53 -13.11 -23.31
N GLY A 48 1.92 -13.62 -22.25
CA GLY A 48 0.78 -14.55 -22.32
C GLY A 48 -0.57 -13.87 -22.04
N PRO A 49 -1.70 -14.60 -22.17
CA PRO A 49 -3.00 -14.09 -21.77
C PRO A 49 -3.03 -13.80 -20.26
N ARG A 50 -3.80 -12.79 -19.86
CA ARG A 50 -3.94 -12.37 -18.46
C ARG A 50 -5.14 -13.08 -17.84
N ALA A 51 -4.87 -14.15 -17.10
CA ALA A 51 -5.89 -15.01 -16.50
C ALA A 51 -6.24 -14.64 -15.04
N ARG A 52 -5.67 -13.58 -14.47
CA ARG A 52 -5.87 -13.22 -13.05
C ARG A 52 -7.32 -13.17 -12.60
N ALA A 53 -8.22 -12.50 -13.34
CA ALA A 53 -9.60 -12.34 -12.91
C ALA A 53 -10.34 -13.69 -12.88
N TYR A 54 -10.16 -14.48 -13.93
CA TYR A 54 -10.62 -15.86 -14.03
C TYR A 54 -10.08 -16.73 -12.88
N CYS A 55 -8.77 -16.74 -12.64
CA CYS A 55 -8.18 -17.56 -11.58
C CYS A 55 -8.65 -17.14 -10.18
N ASN A 56 -8.69 -15.85 -9.87
CA ASN A 56 -9.17 -15.35 -8.59
C ASN A 56 -10.62 -15.74 -8.33
N SER A 57 -11.48 -15.67 -9.35
CA SER A 57 -12.88 -16.07 -9.22
C SER A 57 -13.04 -17.53 -8.81
N ILE A 58 -12.22 -18.41 -9.39
CA ILE A 58 -12.25 -19.85 -9.11
C ILE A 58 -11.62 -20.16 -7.75
N THR A 59 -10.47 -19.56 -7.42
CA THR A 59 -9.84 -19.84 -6.12
C THR A 59 -10.68 -19.30 -4.96
N ASN A 60 -11.32 -18.15 -5.10
CA ASN A 60 -12.23 -17.63 -4.08
C ASN A 60 -13.50 -18.49 -3.95
N PHE A 61 -14.07 -18.92 -5.07
CA PHE A 61 -15.21 -19.84 -5.04
C PHE A 61 -14.84 -21.19 -4.41
N ALA A 62 -13.65 -21.74 -4.71
CA ALA A 62 -13.18 -22.96 -4.08
C ALA A 62 -12.99 -22.78 -2.56
N MET A 63 -12.49 -21.62 -2.12
CA MET A 63 -12.36 -21.30 -0.69
C MET A 63 -13.73 -21.28 -0.02
N GLN A 64 -14.70 -20.59 -0.62
CA GLN A 64 -16.09 -20.60 -0.18
C GLN A 64 -16.66 -22.02 -0.06
N ALA A 65 -16.63 -22.76 -1.17
CA ALA A 65 -17.24 -24.07 -1.31
C ALA A 65 -16.67 -25.08 -0.30
N PHE A 66 -15.35 -25.15 -0.15
CA PHE A 66 -14.72 -26.08 0.79
C PHE A 66 -14.86 -25.65 2.24
N TRP A 67 -14.87 -24.34 2.52
CA TRP A 67 -15.03 -23.85 3.89
C TRP A 67 -16.46 -24.05 4.42
N LEU A 68 -17.45 -23.89 3.56
CA LEU A 68 -18.88 -24.03 3.88
C LEU A 68 -19.45 -25.42 3.58
N ASP A 69 -18.61 -26.35 3.10
CA ASP A 69 -18.99 -27.71 2.70
C ASP A 69 -20.17 -27.74 1.70
N GLU A 70 -20.14 -26.84 0.71
CA GLU A 70 -21.14 -26.74 -0.33
C GLU A 70 -20.50 -26.75 -1.71
N GLN A 71 -21.23 -27.22 -2.74
CA GLN A 71 -20.77 -27.14 -4.14
C GLN A 71 -19.36 -27.75 -4.38
N VAL A 72 -18.91 -28.69 -3.53
CA VAL A 72 -17.55 -29.25 -3.50
C VAL A 72 -17.12 -29.86 -4.84
N VAL A 73 -18.05 -30.51 -5.54
CA VAL A 73 -17.80 -31.09 -6.88
C VAL A 73 -17.52 -29.98 -7.89
N VAL A 74 -18.33 -28.91 -7.90
CA VAL A 74 -18.17 -27.77 -8.80
C VAL A 74 -16.83 -27.06 -8.55
N ALA A 75 -16.47 -26.87 -7.28
CA ALA A 75 -15.19 -26.28 -6.91
C ALA A 75 -13.99 -27.12 -7.36
N ASN A 76 -14.04 -28.44 -7.18
CA ASN A 76 -13.00 -29.34 -7.68
C ASN A 76 -12.89 -29.30 -9.20
N ASP A 77 -14.00 -29.34 -9.94
CA ASP A 77 -13.98 -29.30 -11.40
C ASP A 77 -13.42 -27.97 -11.93
N ALA A 78 -13.80 -26.84 -11.30
CA ALA A 78 -13.27 -25.53 -11.65
C ALA A 78 -11.76 -25.40 -11.35
N LEU A 79 -11.28 -25.94 -10.22
CA LEU A 79 -9.84 -25.98 -9.91
C LEU A 79 -9.07 -26.82 -10.95
N GLN A 80 -9.63 -27.95 -11.39
CA GLN A 80 -9.01 -28.75 -12.44
C GLN A 80 -8.96 -27.99 -13.78
N GLU A 81 -9.97 -27.16 -14.09
CA GLU A 81 -9.99 -26.31 -15.28
C GLU A 81 -8.86 -25.27 -15.25
N VAL A 82 -8.65 -24.58 -14.11
CA VAL A 82 -7.52 -23.65 -13.93
C VAL A 82 -6.17 -24.37 -14.05
N CYS A 83 -6.04 -25.55 -13.45
CA CYS A 83 -4.81 -26.32 -13.56
C CYS A 83 -4.50 -26.69 -15.01
N ARG A 84 -5.51 -27.12 -15.78
CA ARG A 84 -5.35 -27.44 -17.21
C ARG A 84 -5.02 -26.21 -18.03
N LEU A 85 -5.70 -25.08 -17.81
CA LEU A 85 -5.37 -23.81 -18.47
C LEU A 85 -3.87 -23.53 -18.41
N PHE A 86 -3.28 -23.60 -17.21
CA PHE A 86 -1.85 -23.31 -17.04
C PHE A 86 -0.91 -24.41 -17.52
N LEU A 87 -1.31 -25.68 -17.41
CA LEU A 87 -0.50 -26.80 -17.89
C LEU A 87 -0.47 -26.88 -19.42
N ASP A 88 -1.55 -26.46 -20.07
CA ASP A 88 -1.71 -26.53 -21.53
C ASP A 88 -1.27 -25.22 -22.23
N ASP A 89 -1.15 -24.10 -21.50
CA ASP A 89 -0.71 -22.77 -21.99
C ASP A 89 0.49 -22.22 -21.17
N PRO A 90 1.75 -22.59 -21.50
CA PRO A 90 2.94 -22.08 -20.82
C PRO A 90 3.10 -20.54 -20.82
N PRO A 91 2.74 -19.80 -21.89
CA PRO A 91 2.64 -18.34 -21.84
C PRO A 91 1.73 -17.82 -20.73
N ALA A 92 0.53 -18.40 -20.54
CA ALA A 92 -0.38 -18.01 -19.46
C ALA A 92 0.20 -18.32 -18.07
N MET A 93 0.86 -19.47 -17.93
CA MET A 93 1.45 -19.94 -16.67
C MET A 93 2.48 -18.98 -16.09
N HIS A 94 3.35 -18.45 -16.94
CA HIS A 94 4.47 -17.61 -16.51
C HIS A 94 4.22 -16.11 -16.72
N GLU A 95 3.04 -15.72 -17.23
CA GLU A 95 2.65 -14.32 -17.34
C GLU A 95 2.54 -13.67 -15.96
N SER A 96 3.28 -12.59 -15.77
CA SER A 96 3.32 -11.80 -14.52
C SER A 96 1.95 -11.31 -14.00
N HIS A 97 0.89 -11.30 -14.82
CA HIS A 97 -0.48 -10.93 -14.44
C HIS A 97 -1.45 -12.12 -14.45
N SER A 98 -0.94 -13.33 -14.23
CA SER A 98 -1.73 -14.56 -14.21
C SER A 98 -1.51 -15.34 -12.92
N PHE A 99 -0.69 -16.39 -12.91
CA PHE A 99 -0.67 -17.42 -11.87
C PHE A 99 -0.49 -16.91 -10.43
N HIS A 100 0.60 -16.17 -10.13
CA HIS A 100 0.93 -15.83 -8.74
C HIS A 100 -0.05 -14.87 -8.07
N TRP A 101 -0.94 -14.21 -8.82
CA TRP A 101 -1.99 -13.38 -8.25
C TRP A 101 -3.02 -14.17 -7.43
N SER A 102 -3.16 -15.47 -7.72
CA SER A 102 -4.02 -16.38 -6.96
C SER A 102 -3.22 -17.25 -5.98
N GLY A 103 -1.91 -17.05 -5.89
CA GLY A 103 -1.00 -17.87 -5.08
C GLY A 103 -1.32 -17.85 -3.58
N SER A 104 -1.81 -16.73 -3.04
CA SER A 104 -2.22 -16.63 -1.63
C SER A 104 -3.34 -17.60 -1.30
N ILE A 105 -4.39 -17.60 -2.11
CA ILE A 105 -5.56 -18.46 -1.92
C ILE A 105 -5.26 -19.90 -2.29
N LEU A 106 -4.50 -20.15 -3.37
CA LEU A 106 -4.07 -21.50 -3.74
C LEU A 106 -3.30 -22.18 -2.59
N GLY A 107 -2.37 -21.46 -1.97
CA GLY A 107 -1.64 -21.91 -0.79
C GLY A 107 -2.57 -22.26 0.36
N ARG A 108 -3.47 -21.34 0.73
CA ARG A 108 -4.47 -21.55 1.79
C ARG A 108 -5.39 -22.73 1.52
N LEU A 109 -5.85 -22.90 0.28
CA LEU A 109 -6.68 -24.03 -0.13
C LEU A 109 -5.96 -25.35 0.17
N TRP A 110 -4.68 -25.46 -0.18
CA TRP A 110 -3.91 -26.67 0.09
C TRP A 110 -3.68 -26.91 1.59
N GLU A 111 -3.33 -25.87 2.35
CA GLU A 111 -3.13 -25.97 3.81
C GLU A 111 -4.40 -26.36 4.56
N PHE A 112 -5.57 -25.85 4.15
CA PHE A 112 -6.83 -26.13 4.83
C PHE A 112 -7.51 -27.41 4.33
N PHE A 113 -7.42 -27.71 3.03
CA PHE A 113 -8.27 -28.69 2.36
C PHE A 113 -7.53 -29.75 1.53
N GLY A 114 -6.19 -29.72 1.54
CA GLY A 114 -5.33 -30.70 0.89
C GLY A 114 -5.35 -32.09 1.58
N PRO A 115 -4.45 -33.00 1.19
CA PRO A 115 -4.41 -34.37 1.73
C PRO A 115 -4.35 -34.41 3.26
N ASP A 116 -3.54 -33.52 3.86
CA ASP A 116 -3.35 -33.36 5.31
C ASP A 116 -3.90 -32.01 5.79
N GLY A 117 -4.97 -31.53 5.15
CA GLY A 117 -5.53 -30.21 5.40
C GLY A 117 -6.00 -30.02 6.84
N SER A 118 -5.74 -28.83 7.42
CA SER A 118 -6.07 -28.56 8.82
C SER A 118 -7.57 -28.46 9.11
N ARG A 119 -8.42 -28.45 8.07
CA ARG A 119 -9.88 -28.43 8.20
C ARG A 119 -10.53 -29.70 7.67
N SER A 120 -10.25 -30.05 6.41
CA SER A 120 -10.77 -31.27 5.80
C SER A 120 -9.87 -31.70 4.64
N SER A 121 -10.25 -32.78 3.94
CA SER A 121 -9.58 -33.24 2.71
C SER A 121 -10.51 -33.06 1.50
N ALA A 122 -11.11 -31.86 1.35
CA ALA A 122 -12.13 -31.58 0.33
C ALA A 122 -11.59 -31.48 -1.10
N ILE A 123 -10.28 -31.22 -1.27
CA ILE A 123 -9.65 -31.27 -2.59
C ILE A 123 -9.53 -32.74 -3.00
N SER A 124 -10.24 -33.15 -4.05
CA SER A 124 -10.20 -34.51 -4.58
C SER A 124 -8.81 -34.92 -5.06
N GLN A 125 -8.48 -36.21 -5.00
CA GLN A 125 -7.17 -36.73 -5.44
C GLN A 125 -6.80 -36.28 -6.87
N LYS A 126 -7.76 -36.32 -7.80
CA LYS A 126 -7.56 -35.87 -9.19
C LYS A 126 -7.16 -34.40 -9.26
N THR A 127 -7.77 -33.56 -8.42
CA THR A 127 -7.46 -32.12 -8.35
C THR A 127 -6.11 -31.90 -7.69
N GLN A 128 -5.81 -32.64 -6.61
CA GLN A 128 -4.49 -32.60 -5.95
C GLN A 128 -3.34 -32.93 -6.92
N ASP A 129 -3.50 -33.97 -7.74
CA ASP A 129 -2.49 -34.40 -8.70
C ASP A 129 -2.23 -33.34 -9.78
N LEU A 130 -3.29 -32.69 -10.28
CA LEU A 130 -3.18 -31.59 -11.24
C LEU A 130 -2.56 -30.35 -10.62
N MET A 131 -2.97 -30.00 -9.39
CA MET A 131 -2.40 -28.89 -8.64
C MET A 131 -0.90 -29.10 -8.43
N LEU A 132 -0.45 -30.25 -7.95
CA LEU A 132 0.98 -30.51 -7.74
C LEU A 132 1.79 -30.48 -9.03
N LYS A 133 1.25 -30.98 -10.14
CA LYS A 133 1.90 -30.87 -11.45
C LYS A 133 2.04 -29.41 -11.88
N MET A 134 0.99 -28.61 -11.73
CA MET A 134 1.01 -27.18 -12.02
C MET A 134 2.01 -26.45 -11.11
N MET A 135 1.99 -26.73 -9.81
CA MET A 135 2.90 -26.15 -8.83
C MET A 135 4.36 -26.45 -9.18
N TRP A 136 4.67 -27.70 -9.57
CA TRP A 136 6.00 -28.09 -10.03
C TRP A 136 6.44 -27.28 -11.25
N VAL A 137 5.62 -27.24 -12.30
CA VAL A 137 5.94 -26.53 -13.55
C VAL A 137 6.23 -25.05 -13.30
N TRP A 138 5.46 -24.40 -12.43
CA TRP A 138 5.68 -22.99 -12.12
C TRP A 138 6.91 -22.78 -11.23
N ALA A 139 6.98 -23.48 -10.09
CA ALA A 139 8.00 -23.23 -9.08
C ALA A 139 9.39 -23.60 -9.57
N SER A 140 9.53 -24.67 -10.36
CA SER A 140 10.83 -25.13 -10.86
C SER A 140 11.53 -24.09 -11.73
N ARG A 141 10.76 -23.24 -12.40
CA ARG A 141 11.26 -22.16 -13.26
C ARG A 141 11.29 -20.81 -12.55
N VAL A 142 10.19 -20.42 -11.90
CA VAL A 142 10.03 -19.06 -11.39
C VAL A 142 10.80 -18.82 -10.10
N SER A 143 10.91 -19.81 -9.21
CA SER A 143 11.65 -19.66 -7.96
C SER A 143 13.14 -19.32 -8.20
N PRO A 144 13.86 -20.02 -9.10
CA PRO A 144 15.21 -19.61 -9.51
C PRO A 144 15.32 -18.19 -10.05
N ILE A 145 14.38 -17.77 -10.91
CA ILE A 145 14.41 -16.45 -11.57
C ILE A 145 14.19 -15.32 -10.55
N LEU A 146 13.28 -15.51 -9.59
CA LEU A 146 13.06 -14.55 -8.51
C LEU A 146 14.24 -14.46 -7.55
N ASN A 147 15.00 -15.56 -7.41
CA ASN A 147 16.25 -15.67 -6.65
C ASN A 147 16.14 -15.22 -5.17
N PRO A 148 15.96 -16.15 -4.20
CA PRO A 148 15.90 -15.84 -2.77
C PRO A 148 17.27 -15.48 -2.19
N ASP A 149 17.84 -14.35 -2.58
CA ASP A 149 19.13 -13.86 -2.10
C ASP A 149 18.94 -12.91 -0.90
N PRO A 150 19.28 -13.34 0.33
CA PRO A 150 19.06 -12.53 1.54
C PRO A 150 19.99 -11.32 1.62
N THR A 151 21.01 -11.20 0.76
CA THR A 151 21.95 -10.08 0.75
C THR A 151 21.48 -8.89 -0.08
N HIS A 152 20.37 -9.05 -0.81
CA HIS A 152 19.91 -8.08 -1.82
C HIS A 152 18.41 -7.82 -1.74
N ILE A 153 17.90 -7.54 -0.54
CA ILE A 153 16.47 -7.34 -0.26
C ILE A 153 15.85 -6.19 -1.06
N TRP A 154 16.62 -5.12 -1.31
CA TRP A 154 16.16 -3.94 -2.04
C TRP A 154 16.32 -4.06 -3.56
N ARG A 155 16.58 -5.28 -4.04
CA ARG A 155 16.41 -5.65 -5.45
C ARG A 155 15.02 -6.28 -5.61
N VAL A 156 14.15 -5.58 -6.30
CA VAL A 156 12.73 -5.92 -6.40
C VAL A 156 12.43 -6.41 -7.81
N PRO A 157 12.21 -7.73 -8.01
CA PRO A 157 11.69 -8.27 -9.24
C PRO A 157 10.29 -7.75 -9.54
N ASN A 158 10.08 -7.29 -10.76
CA ASN A 158 8.90 -6.60 -11.24
C ASN A 158 8.57 -5.31 -10.47
N THR A 159 7.46 -5.32 -9.73
CA THR A 159 7.04 -4.27 -8.79
C THR A 159 6.89 -4.90 -7.42
N GLU A 160 6.84 -4.10 -6.36
CA GLU A 160 6.86 -4.59 -4.98
C GLU A 160 5.77 -5.63 -4.68
N ASN A 161 4.51 -5.37 -5.07
CA ASN A 161 3.45 -6.35 -4.93
C ASN A 161 3.69 -7.64 -5.75
N HIS A 162 4.20 -7.55 -6.98
CA HIS A 162 4.52 -8.74 -7.78
C HIS A 162 5.62 -9.56 -7.15
N HIS A 163 6.64 -8.91 -6.57
CA HIS A 163 7.71 -9.58 -5.84
C HIS A 163 7.14 -10.34 -4.63
N ALA A 164 6.36 -9.68 -3.77
CA ALA A 164 5.78 -10.31 -2.59
C ALA A 164 4.90 -11.51 -2.95
N MET A 165 4.02 -11.35 -3.95
CA MET A 165 3.16 -12.45 -4.42
C MET A 165 3.98 -13.61 -4.99
N GLY A 166 4.94 -13.33 -5.87
CA GLY A 166 5.79 -14.35 -6.49
C GLY A 166 6.66 -15.10 -5.47
N ALA A 167 7.32 -14.37 -4.58
CA ALA A 167 8.22 -14.93 -3.57
C ALA A 167 7.48 -15.84 -2.59
N VAL A 168 6.35 -15.38 -2.01
CA VAL A 168 5.59 -16.21 -1.05
C VAL A 168 4.88 -17.37 -1.75
N THR A 169 4.48 -17.20 -3.01
CA THR A 169 4.00 -18.34 -3.82
C THR A 169 5.12 -19.37 -3.99
N ALA A 170 6.32 -18.97 -4.42
CA ALA A 170 7.46 -19.86 -4.58
C ALA A 170 7.82 -20.61 -3.29
N TRP A 171 7.84 -19.91 -2.15
CA TRP A 171 8.03 -20.51 -0.83
C TRP A 171 6.95 -21.55 -0.49
N THR A 172 5.68 -21.18 -0.68
CA THR A 172 4.52 -22.05 -0.37
C THR A 172 4.54 -23.31 -1.25
N LEU A 173 4.80 -23.17 -2.54
CA LEU A 173 4.84 -24.31 -3.46
C LEU A 173 6.05 -25.21 -3.17
N SER A 174 7.20 -24.63 -2.85
CA SER A 174 8.39 -25.38 -2.43
C SER A 174 8.11 -26.19 -1.16
N LYS A 175 7.35 -25.63 -0.20
CA LYS A 175 6.88 -26.33 1.02
C LYS A 175 6.07 -27.59 0.68
N PHE A 176 5.19 -27.54 -0.31
CA PHE A 176 4.37 -28.68 -0.71
C PHE A 176 5.16 -29.70 -1.51
N LEU A 177 5.91 -29.24 -2.51
CA LEU A 177 6.67 -30.10 -3.43
C LEU A 177 7.76 -30.90 -2.71
N ARG A 178 8.41 -30.34 -1.69
CA ARG A 178 9.42 -31.06 -0.90
C ARG A 178 8.85 -32.23 -0.09
N ARG A 179 7.54 -32.28 0.13
CA ARG A 179 6.84 -33.34 0.89
C ARG A 179 6.27 -34.43 -0.03
N ASP A 180 6.10 -34.15 -1.31
CA ASP A 180 5.55 -35.10 -2.27
C ASP A 180 6.67 -35.92 -2.94
N LYS A 181 6.61 -37.24 -2.80
CA LYS A 181 7.64 -38.18 -3.32
C LYS A 181 7.83 -38.12 -4.84
N ARG A 182 6.88 -37.56 -5.60
CA ARG A 182 7.02 -37.39 -7.05
C ARG A 182 8.00 -36.26 -7.37
N TYR A 183 8.16 -35.29 -6.48
CA TYR A 183 8.84 -34.02 -6.75
C TYR A 183 9.99 -33.71 -5.77
N SER A 184 10.01 -34.30 -4.57
CA SER A 184 10.96 -33.96 -3.49
C SER A 184 12.42 -34.01 -3.91
N ASP A 185 12.79 -35.01 -4.73
CA ASP A 185 14.18 -35.27 -5.13
C ASP A 185 14.51 -34.69 -6.52
N ARG A 186 13.57 -33.98 -7.15
CA ARG A 186 13.80 -33.34 -8.44
C ARG A 186 14.45 -31.97 -8.24
N ALA A 187 15.41 -31.67 -9.10
CA ALA A 187 16.02 -30.35 -9.18
C ALA A 187 15.12 -29.38 -9.96
N TYR A 188 15.00 -28.15 -9.46
CA TYR A 188 14.53 -26.98 -10.19
C TYR A 188 15.56 -26.59 -11.27
N ASP A 189 15.23 -25.59 -12.08
CA ASP A 189 16.03 -25.20 -13.25
C ASP A 189 17.46 -24.73 -12.88
N ASP A 190 17.69 -24.33 -11.63
CA ASP A 190 19.01 -23.96 -11.09
C ASP A 190 19.77 -25.10 -10.39
N GLY A 191 19.26 -26.34 -10.45
CA GLY A 191 19.88 -27.51 -9.85
C GLY A 191 19.52 -27.75 -8.38
N ARG A 192 18.87 -26.79 -7.70
CA ARG A 192 18.44 -26.94 -6.30
C ARG A 192 17.10 -27.66 -6.21
N THR A 193 16.87 -28.38 -5.13
CA THR A 193 15.62 -29.06 -4.79
C THR A 193 14.56 -28.10 -4.23
N ALA A 194 13.30 -28.54 -4.18
CA ALA A 194 12.24 -27.81 -3.49
C ALA A 194 12.54 -27.58 -2.00
N ALA A 195 13.27 -28.49 -1.34
CA ALA A 195 13.67 -28.32 0.05
C ALA A 195 14.68 -27.17 0.23
N GLU A 196 15.64 -27.05 -0.68
CA GLU A 196 16.64 -25.97 -0.68
C GLU A 196 16.01 -24.62 -1.00
N HIS A 197 15.09 -24.54 -1.96
CA HIS A 197 14.33 -23.31 -2.25
C HIS A 197 13.43 -22.90 -1.07
N TYR A 198 12.77 -23.86 -0.42
CA TYR A 198 11.97 -23.57 0.78
C TYR A 198 12.81 -22.93 1.90
N ALA A 199 13.99 -23.49 2.18
CA ALA A 199 14.90 -22.95 3.18
C ALA A 199 15.45 -21.57 2.79
N ALA A 200 15.88 -21.41 1.53
CA ALA A 200 16.42 -20.14 1.04
C ALA A 200 15.38 -19.01 1.09
N TRP A 201 14.12 -19.27 0.71
CA TRP A 201 13.05 -18.28 0.85
C TRP A 201 12.76 -17.93 2.31
N ALA A 202 12.82 -18.90 3.23
CA ALA A 202 12.64 -18.60 4.65
C ALA A 202 13.73 -17.64 5.17
N ASP A 203 14.99 -17.87 4.81
CA ASP A 203 16.10 -16.98 5.16
C ASP A 203 15.97 -15.60 4.49
N TYR A 204 15.57 -15.58 3.21
CA TYR A 204 15.26 -14.35 2.50
C TYR A 204 14.18 -13.53 3.22
N PHE A 205 13.07 -14.14 3.66
CA PHE A 205 12.00 -13.39 4.32
C PHE A 205 12.37 -12.86 5.70
N LYS A 206 13.20 -13.58 6.46
CA LYS A 206 13.73 -13.06 7.73
C LYS A 206 14.58 -11.81 7.50
N ALA A 207 15.49 -11.86 6.52
CA ALA A 207 16.27 -10.70 6.09
C ALA A 207 15.40 -9.57 5.50
N TYR A 208 14.33 -9.93 4.77
CA TYR A 208 13.35 -8.99 4.24
C TYR A 208 12.69 -8.18 5.35
N PHE A 209 12.09 -8.84 6.34
CA PHE A 209 11.39 -8.14 7.42
C PHE A 209 12.31 -7.25 8.25
N LEU A 210 13.54 -7.70 8.52
CA LEU A 210 14.56 -6.87 9.17
C LEU A 210 14.89 -5.62 8.34
N SER A 211 15.28 -5.78 7.09
CA SER A 211 15.71 -4.67 6.23
C SER A 211 14.58 -3.66 5.99
N ARG A 212 13.33 -4.12 5.89
CA ARG A 212 12.15 -3.24 5.77
C ARG A 212 11.81 -2.51 7.07
N ALA A 213 12.03 -3.13 8.23
CA ALA A 213 11.88 -2.44 9.52
C ALA A 213 12.99 -1.39 9.75
N GLU A 214 14.18 -1.61 9.20
CA GLU A 214 15.33 -0.71 9.30
C GLU A 214 15.23 0.53 8.41
N LYS A 215 14.69 0.38 7.19
CA LYS A 215 14.85 1.37 6.10
C LYS A 215 13.52 1.82 5.45
N GLY A 216 12.39 1.37 5.98
CA GLY A 216 11.05 1.72 5.53
C GLY A 216 10.29 0.51 4.98
N GLN A 217 8.99 0.43 5.28
CA GLN A 217 8.23 -0.81 5.06
C GLN A 217 8.03 -1.16 3.58
N TYR A 218 7.80 -0.15 2.72
CA TYR A 218 7.29 -0.33 1.36
C TYR A 218 7.83 0.73 0.38
N ILE A 219 7.79 0.42 -0.90
CA ILE A 219 8.03 1.33 -2.03
C ILE A 219 6.70 1.78 -2.62
N GLU A 220 5.69 0.91 -2.60
CA GLU A 220 4.28 1.20 -2.89
C GLU A 220 3.60 1.78 -1.63
N ILE A 221 4.21 2.85 -1.12
CA ILE A 221 3.94 3.50 0.17
C ILE A 221 2.46 3.83 0.33
N ALA A 222 1.84 3.25 1.37
CA ALA A 222 0.46 3.49 1.79
C ALA A 222 -0.60 3.33 0.66
N CYS A 223 -0.29 2.63 -0.43
CA CYS A 223 -1.21 2.38 -1.54
C CYS A 223 -2.27 1.35 -1.15
N ALA A 224 -3.55 1.70 -1.08
CA ALA A 224 -4.55 0.69 -0.68
C ALA A 224 -4.87 -0.30 -1.82
N THR A 225 -4.58 0.00 -3.08
CA THR A 225 -4.70 -0.98 -4.18
C THR A 225 -3.62 -2.07 -4.09
N TYR A 226 -2.35 -1.71 -3.91
CA TYR A 226 -1.23 -2.65 -3.98
C TYR A 226 -0.81 -3.23 -2.64
N ASN A 227 -1.07 -2.55 -1.52
CA ASN A 227 -0.80 -3.12 -0.20
C ASN A 227 -1.65 -4.37 0.06
N GLY A 228 -2.89 -4.45 -0.43
CA GLY A 228 -3.71 -5.66 -0.27
C GLY A 228 -3.03 -6.94 -0.78
N PRO A 229 -2.67 -7.00 -2.08
CA PRO A 229 -1.91 -8.11 -2.65
C PRO A 229 -0.55 -8.39 -1.99
N THR A 230 0.12 -7.38 -1.45
CA THR A 230 1.38 -7.52 -0.70
C THR A 230 1.16 -8.10 0.70
N ILE A 231 0.30 -7.50 1.51
CA ILE A 231 0.15 -7.88 2.92
C ILE A 231 -0.50 -9.24 3.09
N GLN A 232 -1.41 -9.65 2.20
CA GLN A 232 -1.99 -11.00 2.24
C GLN A 232 -0.92 -12.11 2.19
N MET A 233 0.26 -11.82 1.64
CA MET A 233 1.38 -12.76 1.60
C MET A 233 2.03 -12.90 2.98
N TRP A 234 2.10 -11.83 3.76
CA TRP A 234 2.61 -11.87 5.13
C TRP A 234 1.66 -12.62 6.06
N TYR A 235 0.35 -12.51 5.86
CA TYR A 235 -0.64 -13.36 6.55
C TYR A 235 -0.38 -14.86 6.30
N ASN A 236 -0.05 -15.25 5.07
CA ASN A 236 0.29 -16.65 4.75
C ASN A 236 1.59 -17.10 5.44
N LEU A 237 2.61 -16.25 5.49
CA LEU A 237 3.83 -16.58 6.24
C LEU A 237 3.54 -16.72 7.73
N PHE A 238 2.73 -15.84 8.31
CA PHE A 238 2.32 -15.93 9.71
C PHE A 238 1.58 -17.23 10.01
N ASP A 239 0.57 -17.59 9.20
CA ASP A 239 -0.28 -18.75 9.46
C ASP A 239 0.43 -20.09 9.19
N PHE A 240 1.32 -20.14 8.19
CA PHE A 240 1.78 -21.40 7.63
C PHE A 240 3.30 -21.60 7.65
N ALA A 241 4.08 -20.67 8.22
CA ALA A 241 5.50 -20.91 8.39
C ALA A 241 5.77 -22.05 9.38
N GLU A 242 6.63 -22.99 8.98
CA GLU A 242 7.10 -24.04 9.90
C GLU A 242 8.27 -23.54 10.77
N ASP A 243 9.00 -22.54 10.31
CA ASP A 243 9.98 -21.80 11.10
C ASP A 243 9.24 -20.80 12.01
N PRO A 244 9.22 -21.01 13.34
CA PRO A 244 8.48 -20.14 14.25
C PRO A 244 9.00 -18.70 14.25
N GLU A 245 10.29 -18.50 13.97
CA GLU A 245 10.89 -17.17 13.88
C GLU A 245 10.34 -16.40 12.67
N LEU A 246 10.19 -17.07 11.53
CA LEU A 246 9.57 -16.47 10.34
C LEU A 246 8.11 -16.11 10.59
N GLY A 247 7.35 -16.99 11.25
CA GLY A 247 5.97 -16.71 11.66
C GLY A 247 5.88 -15.49 12.60
N ARG A 248 6.76 -15.43 13.61
CA ARG A 248 6.86 -14.29 14.55
C ARG A 248 7.17 -12.98 13.82
N LEU A 249 8.15 -12.97 12.92
CA LEU A 249 8.56 -11.78 12.17
C LEU A 249 7.46 -11.31 11.21
N ALA A 250 6.78 -12.23 10.53
CA ALA A 250 5.62 -11.90 9.70
C ALA A 250 4.49 -11.27 10.53
N GLY A 251 4.20 -11.82 11.72
CA GLY A 251 3.23 -11.25 12.66
C GLY A 251 3.62 -9.85 13.13
N ALA A 252 4.89 -9.65 13.52
CA ALA A 252 5.42 -8.34 13.91
C ALA A 252 5.33 -7.32 12.75
N PHE A 253 5.59 -7.75 11.52
CA PHE A 253 5.48 -6.87 10.35
C PHE A 253 4.03 -6.49 10.05
N LEU A 254 3.07 -7.40 10.28
CA LEU A 254 1.64 -7.10 10.22
C LEU A 254 1.21 -6.14 11.34
N ASP A 255 1.72 -6.31 12.57
CA ASP A 255 1.47 -5.36 13.67
C ASP A 255 1.89 -3.94 13.26
N LEU A 256 3.10 -3.81 12.70
CA LEU A 256 3.63 -2.52 12.23
C LEU A 256 2.78 -1.93 11.10
N PHE A 257 2.36 -2.76 10.13
CA PHE A 257 1.47 -2.31 9.05
C PHE A 257 0.16 -1.74 9.60
N TRP A 258 -0.50 -2.46 10.51
CA TRP A 258 -1.79 -2.04 11.04
C TRP A 258 -1.69 -0.87 11.99
N MET A 259 -0.60 -0.74 12.74
CA MET A 259 -0.32 0.45 13.53
C MET A 259 -0.12 1.68 12.64
N SER A 260 0.66 1.57 11.56
CA SER A 260 0.86 2.70 10.65
C SER A 260 -0.40 3.04 9.82
N TRP A 261 -1.28 2.06 9.60
CA TRP A 261 -2.60 2.35 9.06
C TRP A 261 -3.47 3.10 10.08
N ALA A 262 -3.49 2.64 11.34
CA ALA A 262 -4.29 3.22 12.40
C ALA A 262 -3.88 4.65 12.78
N GLU A 263 -2.59 5.00 12.73
CA GLU A 263 -2.12 6.37 13.03
C GLU A 263 -2.50 7.39 11.96
N ASP A 264 -2.75 6.98 10.71
CA ASP A 264 -3.00 7.90 9.60
C ASP A 264 -4.48 7.99 9.21
N GLN A 265 -5.33 7.12 9.75
CA GLN A 265 -6.72 7.03 9.31
C GLN A 265 -7.65 8.01 10.04
N ILE A 266 -8.65 8.52 9.32
CA ILE A 266 -9.83 9.22 9.85
C ILE A 266 -11.06 8.59 9.20
N ASP A 267 -12.06 8.19 9.98
CA ASP A 267 -13.30 7.54 9.53
C ASP A 267 -13.08 6.37 8.55
N GLY A 268 -12.05 5.55 8.79
CA GLY A 268 -11.69 4.41 7.94
C GLY A 268 -11.01 4.78 6.62
N VAL A 269 -10.64 6.06 6.44
CA VAL A 269 -9.90 6.56 5.27
C VAL A 269 -8.48 6.90 5.69
N ARG A 270 -7.49 6.25 5.06
CA ARG A 270 -6.07 6.52 5.34
C ARG A 270 -5.64 7.86 4.76
N GLY A 271 -5.15 8.76 5.60
CA GLY A 271 -4.55 10.04 5.25
C GLY A 271 -3.09 9.94 4.81
N GLY A 272 -2.40 11.07 4.88
CA GLY A 272 -0.98 11.21 4.55
C GLY A 272 -0.60 10.88 3.10
N ALA A 273 0.67 11.12 2.75
CA ALA A 273 1.16 10.93 1.38
C ALA A 273 1.21 9.45 0.97
N LYS A 274 1.00 9.15 -0.32
CA LYS A 274 0.92 7.77 -0.84
C LYS A 274 1.52 7.68 -2.24
N THR A 275 2.00 6.53 -2.65
CA THR A 275 2.41 6.29 -4.05
C THR A 275 1.38 5.41 -4.75
N ARG A 276 1.44 5.34 -6.09
CA ARG A 276 0.58 4.44 -6.89
C ARG A 276 -0.92 4.72 -6.72
N ILE A 277 -1.31 5.99 -6.54
CA ILE A 277 -2.73 6.39 -6.44
C ILE A 277 -3.18 7.01 -7.76
N TYR A 278 -3.89 6.24 -8.57
CA TYR A 278 -4.33 6.66 -9.90
C TYR A 278 -5.29 7.86 -9.84
N GLN A 279 -5.23 8.75 -10.83
CA GLN A 279 -5.90 10.07 -10.78
C GLN A 279 -7.41 10.00 -10.56
N ARG A 280 -8.11 9.03 -11.16
CA ARG A 280 -9.54 8.77 -10.87
C ARG A 280 -9.78 8.33 -9.43
N GLN A 281 -8.89 7.53 -8.85
CA GLN A 281 -9.01 7.04 -7.48
C GLN A 281 -8.59 8.10 -6.44
N SER A 282 -7.69 9.01 -6.80
CA SER A 282 -7.14 10.03 -5.90
C SER A 282 -8.22 10.91 -5.24
N ARG A 283 -9.34 11.09 -5.95
CA ARG A 283 -10.48 11.95 -5.62
C ARG A 283 -11.52 11.31 -4.69
N HIS A 284 -11.45 9.99 -4.50
CA HIS A 284 -12.47 9.20 -3.80
C HIS A 284 -11.88 8.26 -2.76
N ARG A 285 -12.67 7.78 -1.82
CA ARG A 285 -12.27 6.78 -0.83
C ARG A 285 -11.63 5.60 -1.56
N ASP A 286 -10.46 5.19 -1.09
CA ASP A 286 -9.79 4.03 -1.68
C ASP A 286 -10.64 2.77 -1.44
N GLN A 287 -10.93 2.02 -2.51
CA GLN A 287 -11.66 0.75 -2.47
C GLN A 287 -10.75 -0.44 -2.84
N GLY A 288 -9.45 -0.24 -2.84
CA GLY A 288 -8.43 -1.24 -3.12
C GLY A 288 -8.38 -2.35 -2.05
N GLY A 289 -7.64 -3.42 -2.35
CA GLY A 289 -7.59 -4.61 -1.49
C GLY A 289 -7.18 -4.32 -0.04
N GLY A 290 -6.22 -3.42 0.17
CA GLY A 290 -5.79 -2.98 1.49
C GLY A 290 -6.87 -2.21 2.25
N ALA A 291 -7.66 -1.38 1.55
CA ALA A 291 -8.80 -0.68 2.15
C ALA A 291 -9.91 -1.65 2.54
N LYS A 292 -10.21 -2.66 1.71
CA LYS A 292 -11.19 -3.71 2.04
C LYS A 292 -10.77 -4.54 3.25
N MET A 293 -9.50 -4.93 3.33
CA MET A 293 -8.93 -5.63 4.49
C MET A 293 -9.02 -4.75 5.75
N ALA A 294 -8.79 -3.44 5.62
CA ALA A 294 -8.92 -2.51 6.73
C ALA A 294 -10.38 -2.32 7.17
N SER A 295 -11.33 -2.19 6.23
CA SER A 295 -12.76 -2.10 6.56
C SER A 295 -13.27 -3.34 7.30
N LEU A 296 -12.81 -4.55 6.93
CA LEU A 296 -13.12 -5.76 7.67
C LEU A 296 -12.51 -5.75 9.09
N SER A 297 -11.34 -5.14 9.26
CA SER A 297 -10.63 -5.11 10.54
C SER A 297 -11.15 -4.02 11.48
N PHE A 298 -11.30 -2.79 11.01
CA PHE A 298 -11.48 -1.59 11.84
C PHE A 298 -12.76 -0.81 11.54
N GLY A 299 -13.53 -1.18 10.52
CA GLY A 299 -14.65 -0.35 10.07
C GLY A 299 -15.86 -1.16 9.63
N ASP A 300 -16.66 -0.52 8.77
CA ASP A 300 -17.86 -1.13 8.22
C ASP A 300 -17.53 -1.75 6.86
N ARG A 301 -17.37 -3.07 6.86
CA ARG A 301 -17.25 -3.85 5.63
C ARG A 301 -18.60 -3.91 4.91
N GLU A 302 -18.62 -3.53 3.63
CA GLU A 302 -19.79 -3.72 2.77
C GLU A 302 -20.14 -5.20 2.57
N THR A 303 -21.42 -5.54 2.57
CA THR A 303 -21.90 -6.89 2.28
C THR A 303 -21.65 -7.25 0.81
N GLY A 304 -21.17 -8.46 0.55
CA GLY A 304 -20.91 -8.94 -0.82
C GLY A 304 -19.87 -10.06 -0.85
N ARG A 305 -19.49 -10.46 -2.08
CA ARG A 305 -18.45 -11.47 -2.30
C ARG A 305 -17.12 -11.05 -1.67
N LEU A 306 -16.50 -11.95 -0.92
CA LEU A 306 -15.16 -11.71 -0.38
C LEU A 306 -14.12 -11.69 -1.50
N SER A 307 -13.24 -10.69 -1.47
CA SER A 307 -12.02 -10.66 -2.29
C SER A 307 -10.94 -11.62 -1.75
N ASN A 308 -9.87 -11.86 -2.51
CA ASN A 308 -8.74 -12.69 -2.05
C ASN A 308 -8.17 -12.20 -0.71
N GLY A 309 -7.95 -10.89 -0.58
CA GLY A 309 -7.42 -10.31 0.64
C GLY A 309 -8.35 -10.51 1.84
N GLU A 310 -9.66 -10.35 1.65
CA GLU A 310 -10.64 -10.59 2.71
C GLU A 310 -10.70 -12.07 3.11
N TRP A 311 -10.69 -13.00 2.15
CA TRP A 311 -10.58 -14.45 2.43
C TRP A 311 -9.34 -14.77 3.26
N VAL A 312 -8.21 -14.13 2.96
CA VAL A 312 -6.98 -14.27 3.73
C VAL A 312 -7.16 -13.78 5.17
N VAL A 313 -7.79 -12.61 5.37
CA VAL A 313 -8.03 -12.07 6.73
C VAL A 313 -8.99 -12.96 7.53
N VAL A 314 -10.16 -13.31 6.98
CA VAL A 314 -11.20 -14.03 7.75
C VAL A 314 -10.79 -15.46 8.11
N THR A 315 -9.83 -16.05 7.38
CA THR A 315 -9.35 -17.42 7.62
C THR A 315 -8.02 -17.48 8.37
N SER A 316 -7.39 -16.33 8.64
CA SER A 316 -6.10 -16.28 9.33
C SER A 316 -6.24 -16.44 10.83
N GLY A 317 -5.18 -16.93 11.50
CA GLY A 317 -5.02 -16.84 12.94
C GLY A 317 -4.49 -15.48 13.42
N TYR A 318 -3.98 -14.63 12.52
CA TYR A 318 -3.47 -13.30 12.86
C TYR A 318 -4.62 -12.37 13.24
N ARG A 319 -4.41 -11.57 14.29
CA ARG A 319 -5.30 -10.47 14.67
C ARG A 319 -4.49 -9.19 14.82
N PRO A 320 -4.98 -8.04 14.32
CA PRO A 320 -4.38 -6.76 14.67
C PRO A 320 -4.25 -6.63 16.19
N PRO A 321 -3.17 -6.02 16.69
CA PRO A 321 -2.96 -5.93 18.12
C PRO A 321 -3.95 -4.95 18.75
N GLU A 322 -4.27 -5.14 20.03
CA GLU A 322 -5.25 -4.33 20.77
C GLU A 322 -4.92 -2.83 20.71
N ILE A 323 -3.65 -2.48 20.89
CA ILE A 323 -3.11 -1.14 20.68
C ILE A 323 -3.48 -0.52 19.31
N ALA A 324 -3.55 -1.30 18.23
CA ALA A 324 -3.94 -0.82 16.91
C ALA A 324 -5.46 -0.56 16.84
N PHE A 325 -6.27 -1.43 17.44
CA PHE A 325 -7.71 -1.20 17.57
C PHE A 325 -8.00 0.05 18.40
N ALA A 326 -7.35 0.17 19.56
CA ALA A 326 -7.49 1.32 20.44
C ALA A 326 -7.12 2.62 19.72
N LEU A 327 -6.00 2.62 18.98
CA LEU A 327 -5.57 3.78 18.21
C LEU A 327 -6.55 4.12 17.08
N ALA A 328 -7.04 3.12 16.35
CA ALA A 328 -7.98 3.33 15.23
C ALA A 328 -9.36 3.82 15.72
N ASP A 329 -9.90 3.25 16.80
CA ASP A 329 -11.23 3.61 17.32
C ASP A 329 -11.23 4.98 18.03
N ALA A 330 -10.07 5.47 18.47
CA ALA A 330 -9.97 6.66 19.31
C ALA A 330 -9.56 7.93 18.55
N VAL A 331 -10.10 8.13 17.34
CA VAL A 331 -9.79 9.28 16.46
C VAL A 331 -9.78 10.62 17.21
N ASP A 332 -10.80 10.87 18.02
CA ASP A 332 -10.99 12.07 18.84
C ASP A 332 -9.94 12.28 19.94
N LYS A 333 -9.29 11.20 20.40
CA LYS A 333 -8.41 11.21 21.56
C LYS A 333 -6.92 11.15 21.21
N ARG A 334 -6.57 11.02 19.93
CA ARG A 334 -5.17 10.99 19.47
C ARG A 334 -4.49 12.35 19.59
N GLY A 335 -5.26 13.42 19.73
CA GLY A 335 -4.74 14.79 19.73
C GLY A 335 -4.24 15.20 18.34
N GLU A 336 -3.30 16.14 18.33
CA GLU A 336 -2.67 16.65 17.11
C GLU A 336 -1.21 16.22 17.10
N TYR A 337 -0.76 15.64 15.99
CA TYR A 337 0.58 15.04 15.92
C TYR A 337 1.13 15.03 14.49
N GLU A 338 2.45 15.02 14.43
CA GLU A 338 3.21 14.85 13.20
C GLU A 338 3.61 13.37 13.06
N VAL A 339 3.65 12.89 11.82
CA VAL A 339 4.18 11.58 11.44
C VAL A 339 5.27 11.84 10.40
N THR A 340 6.48 11.36 10.68
CA THR A 340 7.56 11.33 9.67
C THR A 340 8.06 9.92 9.45
N GLN A 341 8.26 9.57 8.17
CA GLN A 341 8.73 8.25 7.79
C GLN A 341 9.72 8.35 6.62
N ARG A 342 10.81 7.59 6.71
CA ARG A 342 11.81 7.48 5.63
C ARG A 342 11.48 6.29 4.73
N TYR A 343 11.57 6.50 3.42
CA TYR A 343 11.26 5.47 2.45
C TYR A 343 12.24 5.42 1.29
N MET A 344 12.48 4.21 0.80
CA MET A 344 13.34 3.99 -0.35
C MET A 344 12.63 4.37 -1.64
N GLY A 345 13.33 5.12 -2.49
CA GLY A 345 12.82 5.49 -3.79
C GLY A 345 13.87 5.70 -4.88
N LEU A 346 15.14 5.89 -4.51
CA LEU A 346 16.23 6.17 -5.44
C LEU A 346 16.83 4.89 -6.02
N TRP A 347 17.11 4.93 -7.31
CA TRP A 347 17.77 3.88 -8.07
C TRP A 347 19.23 3.71 -7.63
N GLU A 348 19.71 2.47 -7.54
CA GLU A 348 21.11 2.14 -7.26
C GLU A 348 22.01 2.50 -8.45
N SER A 349 22.97 3.42 -8.25
CA SER A 349 23.87 3.85 -9.33
C SER A 349 24.65 2.67 -9.93
N GLY A 350 24.67 2.58 -11.26
CA GLY A 350 25.31 1.47 -11.98
C GLY A 350 24.51 0.16 -12.02
N TRP A 351 23.34 0.09 -11.37
CA TRP A 351 22.48 -1.08 -11.46
C TRP A 351 21.74 -1.14 -12.81
N GLU A 352 22.07 -2.15 -13.61
CA GLU A 352 21.38 -2.45 -14.86
C GLU A 352 20.10 -3.25 -14.61
N ARG A 353 18.97 -2.74 -15.12
CA ARG A 353 17.69 -3.44 -15.06
C ARG A 353 17.77 -4.75 -15.87
N ARG A 354 17.64 -5.88 -15.19
CA ARG A 354 17.58 -7.21 -15.82
C ARG A 354 16.15 -7.60 -16.11
N VAL A 355 15.85 -8.00 -17.34
CA VAL A 355 14.51 -8.41 -17.80
C VAL A 355 14.56 -9.87 -18.25
N GLU A 356 13.56 -10.66 -17.87
CA GLU A 356 13.44 -12.05 -18.28
C GLU A 356 11.98 -12.40 -18.57
N TYR A 357 11.57 -12.36 -19.84
CA TYR A 357 10.20 -12.67 -20.23
C TYR A 357 9.89 -14.17 -20.14
N PRO A 358 8.64 -14.55 -19.81
CA PRO A 358 7.49 -13.72 -19.38
C PRO A 358 7.44 -13.43 -17.87
N VAL A 359 8.39 -13.95 -17.08
CA VAL A 359 8.35 -13.97 -15.60
C VAL A 359 8.63 -12.58 -15.01
N LEU A 360 9.65 -11.89 -15.53
CA LEU A 360 10.12 -10.58 -15.12
C LEU A 360 9.98 -9.54 -16.24
N PRO A 361 8.77 -9.29 -16.79
CA PRO A 361 8.60 -8.35 -17.89
C PRO A 361 8.84 -6.90 -17.45
N PHE A 362 8.81 -6.61 -16.15
CA PHE A 362 9.20 -5.32 -15.60
C PHE A 362 10.61 -5.34 -14.99
N GLY A 363 11.35 -6.44 -15.13
CA GLY A 363 12.72 -6.59 -14.69
C GLY A 363 12.96 -6.42 -13.20
N ILE A 364 14.22 -6.42 -12.78
CA ILE A 364 14.63 -6.25 -11.38
C ILE A 364 15.10 -4.82 -11.13
N VAL A 365 14.44 -4.12 -10.22
CA VAL A 365 14.79 -2.75 -9.80
C VAL A 365 15.70 -2.81 -8.58
N GLY A 366 16.91 -2.25 -8.68
CA GLY A 366 17.84 -2.07 -7.56
C GLY A 366 17.70 -0.68 -6.95
N LEU A 367 17.53 -0.61 -5.63
CA LEU A 367 17.38 0.64 -4.90
C LEU A 367 18.63 0.91 -4.05
N ARG A 368 19.02 2.17 -3.95
CA ARG A 368 20.01 2.62 -2.95
C ARG A 368 19.50 2.28 -1.56
N GLU A 369 20.37 1.92 -0.64
CA GLU A 369 20.01 1.55 0.74
C GLU A 369 20.52 2.54 1.80
N ASP A 370 21.32 3.53 1.41
CA ASP A 370 22.03 4.45 2.30
C ASP A 370 21.21 5.69 2.67
N PHE A 371 20.43 6.23 1.72
CA PHE A 371 19.74 7.51 1.89
C PHE A 371 18.21 7.37 1.95
N GLY A 372 17.63 6.60 1.01
CA GLY A 372 16.17 6.45 0.92
C GLY A 372 15.45 7.77 0.69
N GLY A 373 15.70 8.42 -0.45
CA GLY A 373 15.40 9.83 -0.74
C GLY A 373 13.94 10.33 -0.71
N LEU A 374 13.03 9.67 0.02
CA LEU A 374 11.68 10.13 0.28
C LEU A 374 11.45 10.31 1.78
N LEU A 375 11.13 11.54 2.18
CA LEU A 375 10.56 11.83 3.49
C LEU A 375 9.05 11.95 3.36
N ARG A 376 8.31 10.98 3.89
CA ARG A 376 6.85 11.10 4.05
C ARG A 376 6.57 11.92 5.30
N TYR A 377 5.75 12.95 5.16
CA TYR A 377 5.32 13.79 6.27
C TYR A 377 3.80 13.85 6.32
N SER A 378 3.22 13.78 7.51
CA SER A 378 1.78 13.97 7.72
C SER A 378 1.53 14.72 9.02
N TYR A 379 0.49 15.55 9.01
CA TYR A 379 -0.06 16.17 10.21
C TYR A 379 -1.48 15.67 10.38
N ASN A 380 -1.72 15.05 11.52
CA ASN A 380 -2.99 14.39 11.84
C ASN A 380 -3.65 15.12 13.01
N THR A 381 -4.95 15.38 12.88
CA THR A 381 -5.81 15.93 13.91
C THR A 381 -7.10 15.09 14.01
N PRO A 382 -7.96 15.32 15.01
CA PRO A 382 -9.28 14.69 15.05
C PRO A 382 -10.20 15.03 13.87
N ASP A 383 -9.92 16.13 13.14
CA ASP A 383 -10.84 16.71 12.16
C ASP A 383 -10.34 16.60 10.71
N PHE A 384 -9.03 16.50 10.51
CA PHE A 384 -8.39 16.35 9.21
C PHE A 384 -7.00 15.71 9.31
N SER A 385 -6.55 15.14 8.19
CA SER A 385 -5.18 14.66 7.98
C SER A 385 -4.63 15.25 6.69
N ILE A 386 -3.47 15.90 6.75
CA ILE A 386 -2.77 16.50 5.60
C ILE A 386 -1.37 15.89 5.46
N GLY A 387 -0.96 15.54 4.24
CA GLY A 387 0.36 14.96 4.03
C GLY A 387 0.96 15.15 2.63
N THR A 388 2.28 15.08 2.57
CA THR A 388 3.08 15.16 1.33
C THR A 388 4.37 14.31 1.43
N PHE A 389 5.00 14.08 0.29
CA PHE A 389 6.41 13.66 0.24
C PHE A 389 7.29 14.89 0.05
N MET A 390 8.31 15.01 0.90
CA MET A 390 9.42 15.93 0.71
C MET A 390 10.61 15.13 0.14
N LEU A 391 11.26 15.69 -0.88
CA LEU A 391 12.28 15.00 -1.68
C LEU A 391 13.20 16.02 -2.36
N GLU A 392 14.25 15.56 -3.04
CA GLU A 392 15.09 16.40 -3.91
C GLU A 392 14.54 16.44 -5.34
N PRO A 393 14.68 17.56 -6.08
CA PRO A 393 14.18 17.70 -7.44
C PRO A 393 15.13 17.02 -8.43
N ARG A 394 15.22 15.70 -8.34
CA ARG A 394 16.15 14.86 -9.12
C ARG A 394 15.55 14.46 -10.47
N PRO A 395 16.40 14.20 -11.50
CA PRO A 395 15.97 13.58 -12.75
C PRO A 395 15.16 12.31 -12.52
N LEU A 396 14.17 12.07 -13.39
CA LEU A 396 13.27 10.93 -13.26
C LEU A 396 14.02 9.59 -13.21
N GLU A 397 15.10 9.46 -13.97
CA GLU A 397 15.91 8.25 -14.12
C GLU A 397 16.60 7.84 -12.81
N GLU A 398 16.74 8.76 -11.85
CA GLU A 398 17.27 8.46 -10.52
C GLU A 398 16.21 7.86 -9.58
N TRP A 399 14.93 7.84 -9.96
CA TRP A 399 13.86 7.25 -9.17
C TRP A 399 13.45 5.89 -9.70
N SER A 400 13.13 4.97 -8.78
CA SER A 400 12.37 3.79 -9.15
C SER A 400 10.98 4.16 -9.67
N GLY A 401 10.48 3.36 -10.62
CA GLY A 401 9.16 3.57 -11.19
C GLY A 401 8.05 3.54 -10.13
N SER A 402 8.05 2.57 -9.22
CA SER A 402 7.02 2.48 -8.18
C SER A 402 7.04 3.66 -7.20
N ALA A 403 8.22 4.15 -6.80
CA ALA A 403 8.33 5.25 -5.84
C ALA A 403 8.02 6.63 -6.43
N SER A 404 8.13 6.79 -7.76
CA SER A 404 7.88 8.06 -8.45
C SER A 404 6.51 8.14 -9.11
N GLN A 405 5.82 7.01 -9.29
CA GLN A 405 4.54 6.97 -9.98
C GLN A 405 3.39 7.42 -9.09
N ASN A 406 2.57 8.35 -9.61
CA ASN A 406 1.26 8.74 -9.07
C ASN A 406 1.33 9.03 -7.56
N ARG A 407 2.14 10.02 -7.19
CA ARG A 407 2.31 10.42 -5.79
C ARG A 407 1.09 11.24 -5.36
N TRP A 408 0.38 10.74 -4.36
CA TRP A 408 -0.73 11.43 -3.73
C TRP A 408 -0.23 12.29 -2.57
N GLN A 409 -0.77 13.51 -2.49
CA GLN A 409 -0.62 14.45 -1.40
C GLN A 409 -1.92 15.25 -1.28
N GLY A 410 -2.13 15.89 -0.14
CA GLY A 410 -3.31 16.70 0.11
C GLY A 410 -3.94 16.42 1.46
N VAL A 411 -5.23 16.70 1.58
CA VAL A 411 -5.98 16.71 2.83
C VAL A 411 -7.16 15.77 2.73
N ILE A 412 -7.40 14.96 3.76
CA ILE A 412 -8.69 14.29 3.99
C ILE A 412 -9.36 14.90 5.23
N PHE A 413 -10.68 14.91 5.25
CA PHE A 413 -11.47 15.49 6.33
C PHE A 413 -12.41 14.47 6.95
N ARG A 414 -12.70 14.66 8.24
CA ARG A 414 -13.70 13.87 8.95
C ARG A 414 -15.12 14.17 8.46
N GLY A 415 -15.99 13.18 8.57
CA GLY A 415 -17.44 13.31 8.37
C GLY A 415 -17.94 12.81 7.01
N HIS A 416 -17.05 12.61 6.03
CA HIS A 416 -17.41 11.98 4.77
C HIS A 416 -16.20 11.28 4.15
N SER A 417 -16.38 10.06 3.63
CA SER A 417 -15.24 9.25 3.15
C SER A 417 -14.57 9.80 1.89
N ASP A 418 -15.26 10.67 1.15
CA ASP A 418 -14.73 11.37 -0.04
C ASP A 418 -14.30 12.81 0.24
N ALA A 419 -14.44 13.33 1.47
CA ALA A 419 -14.07 14.72 1.77
C ALA A 419 -12.57 14.92 1.71
N ARG A 420 -12.10 15.67 0.71
CA ARG A 420 -10.68 15.91 0.47
C ARG A 420 -10.37 17.08 -0.43
N ILE A 421 -9.12 17.55 -0.33
CA ILE A 421 -8.48 18.49 -1.25
C ILE A 421 -7.21 17.82 -1.79
N VAL A 422 -7.07 17.75 -3.12
CA VAL A 422 -5.96 17.01 -3.76
C VAL A 422 -5.29 17.88 -4.85
N PRO A 423 -4.08 18.39 -4.60
CA PRO A 423 -3.22 18.90 -5.67
C PRO A 423 -2.83 17.77 -6.61
N GLU A 424 -3.04 17.97 -7.91
CA GLU A 424 -2.76 16.99 -8.95
C GLU A 424 -2.03 17.65 -10.13
N CYS A 425 -1.09 16.91 -10.73
CA CYS A 425 -0.62 17.21 -12.09
C CYS A 425 -1.34 16.27 -13.05
N ARG A 426 -2.34 16.77 -13.81
CA ARG A 426 -3.16 15.97 -14.73
C ARG A 426 -2.28 15.15 -15.66
N SER A 427 -2.64 13.88 -15.89
CA SER A 427 -1.88 13.05 -16.83
C SER A 427 -2.07 13.53 -18.26
N THR A 428 -1.01 13.50 -19.08
CA THR A 428 -1.08 13.81 -20.51
C THR A 428 -1.92 12.80 -21.29
N ASP A 429 -2.11 11.59 -20.75
CA ASP A 429 -2.81 10.48 -21.40
C ASP A 429 -4.13 10.10 -20.71
N LEU A 430 -4.70 10.97 -19.86
CA LEU A 430 -5.89 10.66 -19.05
C LEU A 430 -7.10 10.19 -19.90
N ASP A 431 -7.21 10.67 -21.14
CA ASP A 431 -8.31 10.37 -22.05
C ASP A 431 -8.12 9.02 -22.79
N ASP A 432 -6.87 8.60 -23.00
CA ASP A 432 -6.49 7.39 -23.75
C ASP A 432 -6.05 6.21 -22.86
N ASN A 433 -5.58 6.51 -21.65
CA ASN A 433 -5.07 5.56 -20.68
C ASN A 433 -5.85 5.67 -19.35
N PRO A 434 -6.71 4.69 -19.03
CA PRO A 434 -7.49 4.71 -17.80
C PRO A 434 -6.63 4.55 -16.53
N ARG A 435 -5.35 4.17 -16.66
CA ARG A 435 -4.40 4.21 -15.53
C ARG A 435 -3.96 5.64 -15.25
N SER A 436 -3.71 6.43 -16.29
CA SER A 436 -3.35 7.85 -16.18
C SER A 436 -2.07 8.04 -15.36
N ASP A 437 -1.00 7.44 -15.87
CA ASP A 437 0.28 7.34 -15.17
C ASP A 437 1.04 8.67 -15.23
N THR A 438 1.56 9.10 -14.10
CA THR A 438 2.36 10.31 -13.95
C THR A 438 3.56 10.00 -13.07
N TYR A 439 4.71 10.64 -13.33
CA TYR A 439 5.94 10.33 -12.60
C TYR A 439 6.65 11.60 -12.13
N ASN A 440 7.13 11.55 -10.88
CA ASN A 440 7.96 12.58 -10.24
C ASN A 440 7.33 13.98 -10.35
N GLN A 441 6.07 14.09 -9.92
CA GLN A 441 5.20 15.23 -10.27
C GLN A 441 5.36 16.45 -9.38
N HIS A 442 5.74 16.26 -8.11
CA HIS A 442 5.52 17.25 -7.06
C HIS A 442 6.83 17.70 -6.41
N TRP A 443 6.92 19.00 -6.20
CA TRP A 443 7.92 19.70 -5.40
C TRP A 443 7.22 20.33 -4.21
N SER A 444 7.44 19.80 -3.01
CA SER A 444 6.58 20.11 -1.86
C SER A 444 7.35 20.31 -0.56
N VAL A 445 6.77 21.13 0.32
CA VAL A 445 7.16 21.27 1.73
C VAL A 445 5.91 21.41 2.58
N GLN A 446 5.92 20.81 3.76
CA GLN A 446 4.81 20.89 4.71
C GLN A 446 5.34 21.04 6.13
N LYS A 447 4.62 21.81 6.94
CA LYS A 447 4.75 21.80 8.39
C LYS A 447 3.37 22.08 9.00
N LEU A 448 2.90 21.15 9.83
CA LEU A 448 1.56 21.15 10.42
C LEU A 448 0.48 21.30 9.32
N GLY A 449 -0.49 22.19 9.54
CA GLY A 449 -1.61 22.47 8.63
C GLY A 449 -1.26 23.21 7.33
N THR A 450 0.01 23.58 7.12
CA THR A 450 0.43 24.34 5.92
C THR A 450 1.21 23.44 4.97
N LEU A 451 0.70 23.25 3.74
CA LEU A 451 1.35 22.57 2.62
C LEU A 451 1.60 23.57 1.49
N ILE A 452 2.85 23.63 1.01
CA ILE A 452 3.19 24.34 -0.22
C ILE A 452 3.66 23.30 -1.23
N THR A 453 3.09 23.30 -2.43
CA THR A 453 3.45 22.38 -3.51
C THR A 453 3.48 23.05 -4.87
N GLN A 454 4.29 22.51 -5.77
CA GLN A 454 4.44 22.95 -7.14
C GLN A 454 4.61 21.72 -8.04
N LYS A 455 4.15 21.81 -9.28
CA LYS A 455 4.50 20.81 -10.31
C LYS A 455 6.00 20.89 -10.61
N LEU A 456 6.69 19.75 -10.70
CA LEU A 456 8.04 19.66 -11.25
C LEU A 456 8.04 19.85 -12.78
N SER A 457 9.11 20.46 -13.33
CA SER A 457 9.22 20.70 -14.78
C SER A 457 9.17 19.40 -15.59
N SER A 458 8.93 19.50 -16.90
CA SER A 458 8.97 18.36 -17.82
C SER A 458 10.38 17.77 -17.99
N GLU A 459 11.43 18.44 -17.51
CA GLU A 459 12.80 17.90 -17.48
C GLU A 459 12.98 16.92 -16.31
N LEU A 460 12.18 17.05 -15.25
CA LEU A 460 12.26 16.22 -14.04
C LEU A 460 11.08 15.24 -13.91
N SER A 461 9.99 15.48 -14.62
CA SER A 461 8.74 14.72 -14.53
C SER A 461 8.30 14.15 -15.87
N ARG A 462 7.42 13.13 -15.85
CA ARG A 462 6.89 12.51 -17.08
C ARG A 462 5.39 12.36 -17.02
N PHE A 463 4.76 12.53 -18.19
CA PHE A 463 3.30 12.46 -18.40
C PHE A 463 2.51 13.48 -17.58
N THR A 464 3.12 14.59 -17.19
CA THR A 464 2.47 15.65 -16.41
C THR A 464 2.06 16.82 -17.30
N ASP A 465 0.79 17.19 -17.26
CA ASP A 465 0.22 18.34 -17.97
C ASP A 465 -0.15 19.46 -16.98
N LYS A 466 -1.43 19.79 -16.85
CA LYS A 466 -1.91 20.91 -16.03
C LYS A 466 -1.69 20.66 -14.54
N SER A 467 -1.27 21.69 -13.81
CA SER A 467 -1.35 21.69 -12.33
C SER A 467 -2.72 22.21 -11.88
N ARG A 468 -3.40 21.43 -11.04
CA ARG A 468 -4.77 21.70 -10.60
C ARG A 468 -5.00 21.20 -9.17
N VAL A 469 -6.06 21.66 -8.53
CA VAL A 469 -6.48 21.20 -7.21
C VAL A 469 -7.93 20.72 -7.28
N TRP A 470 -8.15 19.47 -6.88
CA TRP A 470 -9.48 18.92 -6.66
C TRP A 470 -10.01 19.38 -5.32
N ILE A 471 -11.24 19.85 -5.30
CA ILE A 471 -12.00 20.15 -4.09
C ILE A 471 -13.26 19.29 -4.15
N SER A 472 -13.36 18.32 -3.24
CA SER A 472 -14.52 17.42 -3.20
C SER A 472 -15.81 18.19 -2.94
N GLY A 473 -16.88 17.90 -3.68
CA GLY A 473 -18.22 18.39 -3.39
C GLY A 473 -18.94 17.55 -2.32
N SER A 474 -18.30 16.48 -1.84
CA SER A 474 -18.84 15.61 -0.80
C SER A 474 -18.15 15.87 0.54
N GLY A 475 -18.91 16.42 1.49
CA GLY A 475 -18.42 16.73 2.84
C GLY A 475 -17.61 18.02 2.98
N LEU A 476 -17.41 18.76 1.88
CA LEU A 476 -16.92 20.15 1.90
C LEU A 476 -17.99 21.09 1.35
N SER A 477 -17.94 22.34 1.80
CA SER A 477 -18.80 23.42 1.29
C SER A 477 -18.46 23.81 -0.15
N GLU A 478 -19.38 24.54 -0.78
CA GLU A 478 -19.08 25.31 -2.00
C GLU A 478 -17.87 26.24 -1.79
N PRO A 479 -16.96 26.37 -2.78
CA PRO A 479 -15.79 27.23 -2.67
C PRO A 479 -16.13 28.72 -2.63
N ILE A 480 -15.56 29.45 -1.66
CA ILE A 480 -15.70 30.91 -1.54
C ILE A 480 -14.39 31.57 -1.98
N VAL A 481 -14.44 32.44 -2.99
CA VAL A 481 -13.26 33.17 -3.48
C VAL A 481 -13.16 34.54 -2.80
N LYS A 482 -12.03 34.82 -2.13
CA LYS A 482 -11.76 36.12 -1.47
C LYS A 482 -10.27 36.44 -1.53
N ASP A 483 -9.93 37.64 -2.02
CA ASP A 483 -8.55 38.12 -2.16
C ASP A 483 -7.62 37.14 -2.90
N GLY A 484 -8.19 36.40 -3.86
CA GLY A 484 -7.54 35.35 -4.67
C GLY A 484 -7.23 34.04 -3.91
N TRP A 485 -7.69 33.90 -2.68
CA TRP A 485 -7.77 32.63 -1.97
C TRP A 485 -9.13 31.97 -2.21
N VAL A 486 -9.16 30.64 -2.15
CA VAL A 486 -10.36 29.82 -2.20
C VAL A 486 -10.55 29.17 -0.84
N PHE A 487 -11.71 29.38 -0.20
CA PHE A 487 -12.03 28.88 1.12
C PHE A 487 -13.12 27.82 1.05
N VAL A 488 -12.97 26.76 1.84
CA VAL A 488 -14.00 25.73 2.06
C VAL A 488 -14.02 25.32 3.54
N GLU A 489 -15.14 24.78 3.99
CA GLU A 489 -15.29 24.19 5.31
C GLU A 489 -15.74 22.73 5.23
N SER A 490 -15.29 21.94 6.20
CA SER A 490 -15.87 20.64 6.55
C SER A 490 -16.59 20.75 7.90
N GLY A 491 -17.13 19.64 8.41
CA GLY A 491 -17.76 19.64 9.74
C GLY A 491 -16.83 20.12 10.86
N GLY A 492 -15.53 19.79 10.78
CA GLY A 492 -14.56 20.03 11.85
C GLY A 492 -13.36 20.92 11.50
N ALA A 493 -13.20 21.35 10.24
CA ALA A 493 -12.02 22.09 9.80
C ALA A 493 -12.36 23.15 8.75
N TYR A 494 -11.48 24.15 8.67
CA TYR A 494 -11.45 25.14 7.59
C TYR A 494 -10.23 24.92 6.71
N ALA A 495 -10.36 25.12 5.42
CA ALA A 495 -9.26 25.06 4.47
C ALA A 495 -9.25 26.26 3.53
N ALA A 496 -8.05 26.71 3.18
CA ALA A 496 -7.80 27.76 2.21
C ALA A 496 -6.77 27.31 1.17
N ILE A 497 -7.00 27.66 -0.09
CA ILE A 497 -6.14 27.29 -1.21
C ILE A 497 -5.76 28.56 -1.97
N ARG A 498 -4.47 28.69 -2.33
CA ARG A 498 -3.96 29.80 -3.14
C ARG A 498 -3.07 29.31 -4.26
N VAL A 499 -3.37 29.73 -5.49
CA VAL A 499 -2.38 29.74 -6.58
C VAL A 499 -1.57 31.04 -6.47
N VAL A 500 -0.27 30.92 -6.27
CA VAL A 500 0.60 32.04 -5.89
C VAL A 500 0.75 33.05 -7.03
N ASP A 501 0.97 32.56 -8.26
CA ASP A 501 1.21 33.38 -9.44
C ASP A 501 0.18 33.13 -10.53
N SER A 502 -0.10 34.15 -11.35
CA SER A 502 -0.99 34.12 -12.52
C SER A 502 -2.45 33.70 -12.28
N GLY A 503 -2.86 33.39 -11.05
CA GLY A 503 -4.23 33.03 -10.68
C GLY A 503 -4.68 31.65 -11.22
N PHE A 504 -5.99 31.43 -11.21
CA PHE A 504 -6.59 30.15 -11.58
C PHE A 504 -7.87 30.34 -12.39
N VAL A 505 -8.35 29.24 -12.97
CA VAL A 505 -9.68 29.11 -13.58
C VAL A 505 -10.35 27.83 -13.09
N TRP A 506 -11.67 27.81 -13.13
CA TRP A 506 -12.45 26.60 -12.83
C TRP A 506 -12.59 25.75 -14.09
N ASP A 507 -12.27 24.46 -13.97
CA ASP A 507 -12.63 23.46 -14.98
C ASP A 507 -13.87 22.71 -14.50
N ASP A 508 -14.66 22.21 -15.45
CA ASP A 508 -15.77 21.31 -15.16
C ASP A 508 -15.26 20.01 -14.51
N PRO A 509 -16.06 19.38 -13.62
CA PRO A 509 -15.76 18.05 -13.11
C PRO A 509 -15.60 17.04 -14.26
N GLU A 510 -14.74 16.03 -14.05
CA GLU A 510 -14.54 14.98 -15.04
C GLU A 510 -15.48 13.80 -14.75
N GLY A 511 -16.25 13.37 -15.75
CA GLY A 511 -17.16 12.23 -15.61
C GLY A 511 -18.28 12.50 -14.59
N ASP A 512 -18.50 11.54 -13.69
CA ASP A 512 -19.55 11.61 -12.65
C ASP A 512 -19.05 12.20 -11.32
N ASP A 513 -17.85 12.77 -11.31
CA ASP A 513 -17.27 13.35 -10.09
C ASP A 513 -18.07 14.57 -9.62
N VAL A 514 -18.29 14.65 -8.31
CA VAL A 514 -18.98 15.77 -7.66
C VAL A 514 -17.94 16.62 -6.92
N GLY A 515 -17.66 17.83 -7.42
CA GLY A 515 -16.68 18.74 -6.83
C GLY A 515 -16.21 19.81 -7.81
N PHE A 516 -15.00 20.33 -7.60
CA PHE A 516 -14.46 21.47 -8.34
C PHE A 516 -13.00 21.25 -8.69
N TRP A 517 -12.64 21.57 -9.94
CA TRP A 517 -11.26 21.62 -10.37
C TRP A 517 -10.77 23.06 -10.45
N MET A 518 -9.90 23.44 -9.51
CA MET A 518 -9.19 24.72 -9.53
C MET A 518 -7.90 24.55 -10.33
N ARG A 519 -7.89 24.94 -11.61
CA ARG A 519 -6.71 24.81 -12.49
C ARG A 519 -5.85 26.07 -12.48
N CYS A 520 -4.54 25.90 -12.28
CA CYS A 520 -3.60 27.01 -12.33
C CYS A 520 -3.47 27.56 -13.76
N ASN A 521 -3.40 28.89 -13.89
CA ASN A 521 -3.12 29.52 -15.19
C ASN A 521 -1.68 29.28 -15.63
N ASP A 522 -0.73 29.34 -14.69
CA ASP A 522 0.62 28.79 -14.87
C ASP A 522 0.72 27.45 -14.13
N SER A 523 0.99 26.37 -14.87
CA SER A 523 1.14 25.04 -14.28
C SER A 523 2.38 24.88 -13.40
N LEU A 524 3.34 25.81 -13.48
CA LEU A 524 4.51 25.85 -12.59
C LEU A 524 4.32 26.81 -11.40
N SER A 525 3.15 27.44 -11.24
CA SER A 525 2.90 28.26 -10.05
C SER A 525 2.92 27.39 -8.79
N PRO A 526 3.56 27.83 -7.71
CA PRO A 526 3.33 27.25 -6.39
C PRO A 526 1.86 27.36 -5.98
N ILE A 527 1.41 26.38 -5.21
CA ILE A 527 0.08 26.27 -4.60
C ILE A 527 0.29 26.18 -3.09
N ILE A 528 -0.44 27.00 -2.33
CA ILE A 528 -0.48 26.93 -0.87
C ILE A 528 -1.82 26.32 -0.47
N ILE A 529 -1.80 25.35 0.43
CA ILE A 529 -2.97 24.83 1.15
C ILE A 529 -2.74 25.10 2.63
N GLU A 530 -3.69 25.78 3.26
CA GLU A 530 -3.78 25.99 4.69
C GLU A 530 -4.99 25.28 5.24
N VAL A 531 -4.81 24.51 6.31
CA VAL A 531 -5.90 23.82 7.00
C VAL A 531 -5.74 24.01 8.50
N ASP A 532 -6.84 24.33 9.17
CA ASP A 532 -6.87 24.41 10.62
C ASP A 532 -8.21 23.92 11.16
N ARG A 533 -8.22 23.49 12.42
CA ARG A 533 -9.40 22.98 13.08
C ARG A 533 -10.39 24.11 13.31
N ARG A 534 -11.68 23.83 13.13
CA ARG A 534 -12.76 24.79 13.35
C ARG A 534 -12.73 25.36 14.77
N THR A 535 -12.34 24.57 15.77
CA THR A 535 -12.24 25.00 17.17
C THR A 535 -11.23 26.14 17.40
N ASN A 536 -10.35 26.43 16.44
CA ASN A 536 -9.35 27.48 16.53
C ASN A 536 -9.84 28.82 15.95
N HIS A 537 -11.07 28.88 15.44
CA HIS A 537 -11.66 30.04 14.78
C HIS A 537 -13.14 30.15 15.15
N ASP A 538 -13.66 31.38 15.23
CA ASP A 538 -15.09 31.58 15.53
C ASP A 538 -15.98 31.11 14.37
N ASP A 539 -15.54 31.40 13.14
CA ASP A 539 -16.21 31.05 11.89
C ASP A 539 -15.23 31.07 10.69
N ILE A 540 -15.75 30.81 9.49
CA ILE A 540 -14.96 30.81 8.25
C ILE A 540 -14.44 32.20 7.87
N ASP A 541 -15.12 33.28 8.27
CA ASP A 541 -14.68 34.66 7.99
C ASP A 541 -13.49 35.05 8.88
N ALA A 542 -13.49 34.62 10.15
CA ALA A 542 -12.38 34.75 11.06
C ALA A 542 -11.17 33.95 10.56
N PHE A 543 -11.38 32.71 10.11
CA PHE A 543 -10.33 31.91 9.45
C PHE A 543 -9.79 32.61 8.21
N ALA A 544 -10.65 33.07 7.30
CA ALA A 544 -10.26 33.75 6.08
C ALA A 544 -9.44 35.01 6.38
N THR A 545 -9.85 35.81 7.36
CA THR A 545 -9.11 37.00 7.80
C THR A 545 -7.72 36.65 8.35
N ARG A 546 -7.60 35.54 9.10
CA ARG A 546 -6.29 35.06 9.58
C ARG A 546 -5.39 34.60 8.43
N VAL A 547 -5.94 33.90 7.44
CA VAL A 547 -5.18 33.45 6.27
C VAL A 547 -4.74 34.62 5.40
N THR A 548 -5.64 35.55 5.06
CA THR A 548 -5.30 36.69 4.17
C THR A 548 -4.36 37.70 4.81
N SER A 549 -4.27 37.73 6.14
CA SER A 549 -3.29 38.54 6.87
C SER A 549 -1.88 37.90 6.96
N ARG A 550 -1.69 36.68 6.45
CA ARG A 550 -0.37 36.04 6.43
C ARG A 550 0.58 36.79 5.49
N THR A 551 1.84 36.89 5.89
CA THR A 551 2.87 37.48 5.02
C THR A 551 3.22 36.51 3.91
N MET A 552 3.11 36.98 2.66
CA MET A 552 3.47 36.25 1.45
C MET A 552 4.26 37.15 0.50
N CYS A 553 5.37 36.66 -0.04
CA CYS A 553 6.17 37.35 -1.04
C CYS A 553 6.66 36.31 -2.05
N PHE A 554 6.50 36.58 -3.35
CA PHE A 554 7.02 35.75 -4.43
C PHE A 554 7.82 36.63 -5.38
N GLU A 555 9.14 36.61 -5.20
CA GLU A 555 10.09 37.43 -5.95
C GLU A 555 11.26 36.53 -6.38
N ASP A 556 11.78 36.76 -7.59
CA ASP A 556 12.92 36.00 -8.14
C ASP A 556 12.79 34.46 -8.03
N ARG A 557 11.58 33.94 -8.30
CA ARG A 557 11.25 32.50 -8.20
C ARG A 557 11.37 31.93 -6.78
N VAL A 558 11.35 32.76 -5.75
CA VAL A 558 11.40 32.34 -4.34
C VAL A 558 10.12 32.76 -3.65
N LEU A 559 9.35 31.79 -3.17
CA LEU A 559 8.18 32.02 -2.35
C LEU A 559 8.58 32.02 -0.88
N THR A 560 8.33 33.13 -0.19
CA THR A 560 8.34 33.20 1.27
C THR A 560 6.92 33.31 1.78
N TYR A 561 6.55 32.46 2.73
CA TYR A 561 5.20 32.43 3.29
C TYR A 561 5.22 32.17 4.80
N GLN A 562 4.41 32.87 5.58
CA GLN A 562 4.20 32.56 6.99
C GLN A 562 2.90 31.80 7.16
N GLY A 563 2.98 30.54 7.59
CA GLY A 563 1.80 29.70 7.79
C GLY A 563 0.97 30.11 9.01
N LEU A 564 -0.25 29.57 9.13
CA LEU A 564 -1.15 29.80 10.27
C LEU A 564 -0.56 29.37 11.61
N SER A 565 0.28 28.33 11.59
CA SER A 565 1.03 27.82 12.73
C SER A 565 2.19 28.72 13.18
N GLY A 566 2.49 29.79 12.44
CA GLY A 566 3.57 30.73 12.72
C GLY A 566 4.90 30.38 12.06
N HIS A 567 5.04 29.15 11.54
CA HIS A 567 6.22 28.70 10.81
C HIS A 567 6.44 29.50 9.52
N ARG A 568 7.71 29.76 9.19
CA ARG A 568 8.11 30.49 7.98
C ARG A 568 8.63 29.52 6.94
N PHE A 569 8.01 29.51 5.78
CA PHE A 569 8.39 28.68 4.64
C PHE A 569 9.17 29.48 3.61
N LYS A 570 10.13 28.81 2.98
CA LYS A 570 10.80 29.28 1.77
C LYS A 570 10.82 28.17 0.73
N LEU A 571 10.10 28.34 -0.37
CA LEU A 571 10.12 27.42 -1.52
C LEU A 571 10.88 28.06 -2.67
N TYR A 572 11.89 27.37 -3.16
CA TYR A 572 12.63 27.72 -4.37
C TYR A 572 11.92 27.12 -5.58
N ALA A 573 11.15 27.95 -6.30
CA ALA A 573 10.28 27.50 -7.38
C ALA A 573 11.05 27.14 -8.67
N ASP A 574 12.34 27.47 -8.71
CA ASP A 574 13.31 27.06 -9.73
C ASP A 574 14.06 25.75 -9.36
N TYR A 575 13.71 25.13 -8.23
CA TYR A 575 14.30 23.90 -7.71
C TYR A 575 15.78 24.00 -7.35
N SER A 576 16.33 25.21 -7.23
CA SER A 576 17.77 25.45 -6.99
C SER A 576 18.25 24.92 -5.64
N ARG A 577 17.36 24.81 -4.65
CA ARG A 577 17.65 24.36 -3.28
C ARG A 577 16.44 23.65 -2.67
N LEU A 578 16.69 22.76 -1.71
CA LEU A 578 15.62 22.23 -0.87
C LEU A 578 14.85 23.35 -0.17
N PRO A 579 13.54 23.18 0.07
CA PRO A 579 12.74 24.17 0.77
C PRO A 579 13.23 24.35 2.21
N GLU A 580 12.95 25.51 2.79
CA GLU A 580 13.28 25.82 4.18
C GLU A 580 12.01 25.99 5.01
N VAL A 581 12.05 25.52 6.27
CA VAL A 581 11.09 25.84 7.32
C VAL A 581 11.88 26.46 8.47
N ASP A 582 11.49 27.64 8.91
CA ASP A 582 12.16 28.43 9.96
C ASP A 582 13.66 28.66 9.69
N ASN A 583 14.01 28.92 8.43
CA ASN A 583 15.37 29.11 7.93
C ASN A 583 16.27 27.86 8.04
N GLN A 584 15.67 26.67 8.22
CA GLN A 584 16.37 25.39 8.14
C GLN A 584 15.89 24.63 6.91
N GLN A 585 16.83 24.13 6.11
CA GLN A 585 16.48 23.24 5.00
C GLN A 585 15.82 21.96 5.53
N VAL A 586 14.81 21.48 4.81
CA VAL A 586 14.15 20.21 5.15
C VAL A 586 15.19 19.09 5.23
N ASN A 587 15.23 18.39 6.37
CA ASN A 587 16.07 17.22 6.54
C ASN A 587 15.38 15.98 5.95
N LEU A 588 15.84 15.52 4.79
CA LEU A 588 15.29 14.33 4.12
C LEU A 588 15.79 12.98 4.69
N ALA A 589 16.79 13.01 5.57
CA ALA A 589 17.34 11.82 6.21
C ALA A 589 17.41 12.01 7.73
N PRO A 590 16.26 12.15 8.42
CA PRO A 590 16.25 12.18 9.88
C PRO A 590 16.81 10.88 10.47
N ASP A 591 17.25 10.93 11.74
CA ASP A 591 17.85 9.78 12.42
C ASP A 591 16.87 8.60 12.59
N LYS A 592 15.57 8.89 12.58
CA LYS A 592 14.50 7.91 12.70
C LYS A 592 13.92 7.51 11.35
N VAL A 593 13.61 6.22 11.20
CA VAL A 593 12.86 5.70 10.05
C VAL A 593 11.35 5.89 10.22
N CYS A 594 10.86 5.86 11.46
CA CYS A 594 9.48 6.20 11.85
C CYS A 594 9.53 7.10 13.09
N ASP A 595 8.83 8.23 13.04
CA ASP A 595 8.70 9.16 14.17
C ASP A 595 7.28 9.72 14.25
N SER A 596 6.49 9.17 15.17
CA SER A 596 5.20 9.67 15.63
C SER A 596 5.01 9.33 17.11
N PRO A 597 4.07 9.96 17.85
CA PRO A 597 3.80 9.57 19.23
C PRO A 597 3.45 8.07 19.42
N PHE A 598 3.08 7.37 18.34
CA PHE A 598 2.63 5.99 18.39
C PHE A 598 3.60 4.98 17.81
N ILE A 599 4.48 5.40 16.90
CA ILE A 599 5.47 4.54 16.24
C ILE A 599 6.82 5.22 16.24
N GLN A 600 7.81 4.56 16.84
CA GLN A 600 9.16 5.07 17.00
C GLN A 600 10.17 4.02 16.52
N SER A 601 11.07 4.39 15.61
CA SER A 601 12.16 3.52 15.18
C SER A 601 13.36 4.32 14.68
N THR A 602 14.55 3.95 15.15
CA THR A 602 15.81 4.52 14.65
C THR A 602 16.18 3.87 13.32
N TRP A 603 16.64 4.66 12.36
CA TRP A 603 17.09 4.16 11.06
C TRP A 603 18.17 3.09 11.22
N GLY A 604 18.02 1.95 10.54
CA GLY A 604 18.99 0.85 10.60
C GLY A 604 18.95 0.02 11.89
N SER A 605 18.00 0.26 12.82
CA SER A 605 17.98 -0.46 14.10
C SER A 605 17.30 -1.83 14.05
N GLY A 606 16.27 -1.99 13.21
CA GLY A 606 15.42 -3.17 13.20
C GLY A 606 14.52 -3.30 14.43
N ILE A 607 14.41 -2.26 15.26
CA ILE A 607 13.59 -2.23 16.47
C ILE A 607 12.53 -1.14 16.31
N VAL A 608 11.27 -1.51 16.51
CA VAL A 608 10.15 -0.57 16.43
C VAL A 608 9.36 -0.60 17.72
N ASP A 609 9.20 0.57 18.34
CA ASP A 609 8.38 0.76 19.53
C ASP A 609 6.99 1.27 19.11
N LEU A 610 5.96 0.54 19.53
CA LEU A 610 4.55 0.87 19.37
C LEU A 610 4.01 1.31 20.71
N THR A 611 3.33 2.46 20.78
CA THR A 611 2.76 2.97 22.04
C THR A 611 1.42 3.67 21.79
N TYR A 612 0.42 3.40 22.63
CA TYR A 612 -0.81 4.16 22.68
C TYR A 612 -1.49 3.95 24.04
N ALA A 613 -2.00 5.04 24.62
CA ALA A 613 -2.52 5.04 26.00
C ALA A 613 -1.48 4.47 26.98
N ASP A 614 -1.84 3.46 27.77
CA ASP A 614 -0.98 2.75 28.73
C ASP A 614 -0.34 1.48 28.17
N GLU A 615 -0.58 1.16 26.90
CA GLU A 615 -0.01 0.00 26.22
C GLU A 615 1.26 0.36 25.44
N SER A 616 2.25 -0.50 25.54
CA SER A 616 3.49 -0.43 24.76
C SER A 616 3.89 -1.81 24.28
N ARG A 617 4.36 -1.90 23.04
CA ARG A 617 4.87 -3.12 22.43
C ARG A 617 6.14 -2.83 21.64
N ARG A 618 7.21 -3.56 21.95
CA ARG A 618 8.45 -3.53 21.17
C ARG A 618 8.46 -4.66 20.16
N LEU A 619 8.62 -4.31 18.88
CA LEU A 619 8.85 -5.24 17.78
C LEU A 619 10.36 -5.32 17.51
N ASP A 620 10.95 -6.49 17.68
CA ASP A 620 12.35 -6.75 17.36
C ASP A 620 12.44 -7.65 16.13
N PHE A 621 12.96 -7.10 15.04
CA PHE A 621 13.14 -7.79 13.77
C PHE A 621 14.54 -8.40 13.61
N ARG A 622 15.44 -8.17 14.57
CA ARG A 622 16.75 -8.79 14.57
C ARG A 622 16.59 -10.27 14.89
N ALA A 623 17.49 -11.09 14.34
CA ALA A 623 17.50 -12.51 14.64
C ALA A 623 17.59 -12.71 16.16
N GLU A 624 16.77 -13.58 16.72
CA GLU A 624 16.92 -13.95 18.13
C GLU A 624 18.26 -14.66 18.27
N ASP A 625 19.16 -14.10 19.07
CA ASP A 625 20.45 -14.72 19.37
C ASP A 625 20.15 -16.10 19.97
N ARG A 626 20.39 -17.18 19.22
CA ARG A 626 20.19 -18.57 19.65
C ARG A 626 21.24 -18.99 20.68
N ARG A 627 21.39 -18.19 21.74
CA ARG A 627 22.25 -18.40 22.89
C ARG A 627 21.51 -18.02 24.19
N ALA A 628 20.34 -18.62 24.42
CA ALA A 628 19.78 -18.81 25.76
C ALA A 628 18.55 -19.74 25.74
N SER A 629 18.78 -21.04 25.57
CA SER A 629 17.97 -22.11 26.20
C SER A 629 18.70 -23.44 26.09
#